data_AF-A0A9X2XSI4-F1
#
_entry.id   AF-A0A9X2XSI4-F1
#
_cell.length_a   1.000
_cell.length_b   1.000
_cell.length_c   1.000
_cell.angle_alpha   90.00
_cell.angle_beta   90.00
_cell.angle_gamma   90.00
#
_symmetry.space_group_name_H-M   'P 1'
#
loop_
_entity.id
_entity.type
_entity.pdbx_description
1 polymer ?
#
loop_
_entity_poly.entity_id
_entity_poly.type
_entity_poly.pdbx_seq_one_letter_code
_entity_poly.pdbx_strand_id
1 'polypeptide(L)'
;MKKENTSLFSNLFGAKKSPAPDPGKSTQVVISSYSQPHVLQQKMKEERLTHGETVTVNISPVRLESDQGRMTMYFCPMKNIEVLATINNGDGGSLPAQATVEGLSVPEDLKPGLYKLKNVVLSSNGTLQVKATSKTVWENA
;
A
#
# COMPACT_ATOMS: atom_id res chain seq x y z
N MET A 1 -21.08 -57.85 30.73
CA MET A 1 -22.22 -57.92 29.79
C MET A 1 -22.50 -56.53 29.23
N LYS A 2 -22.79 -56.49 27.93
CA LYS A 2 -23.15 -55.32 27.11
C LYS A 2 -24.30 -54.49 27.70
N LYS A 3 -24.30 -53.17 27.50
CA LYS A 3 -25.04 -52.51 26.40
C LYS A 3 -24.86 -50.99 26.42
N GLU A 4 -24.60 -50.48 25.23
CA GLU A 4 -24.67 -49.09 24.81
C GLU A 4 -26.09 -48.53 24.95
N ASN A 5 -26.21 -47.23 25.21
CA ASN A 5 -27.35 -46.43 24.80
C ASN A 5 -26.88 -44.99 24.53
N THR A 6 -26.61 -44.74 23.26
CA THR A 6 -26.94 -43.55 22.46
C THR A 6 -27.37 -42.29 23.23
N SER A 7 -26.54 -41.25 23.17
CA SER A 7 -27.01 -39.86 23.18
C SER A 7 -26.58 -39.20 21.87
N LEU A 8 -27.53 -39.16 20.93
CA LEU A 8 -27.36 -38.62 19.57
C LEU A 8 -27.96 -37.22 19.40
N PHE A 9 -28.30 -36.49 20.47
CA PHE A 9 -28.92 -35.17 20.36
C PHE A 9 -28.58 -34.24 21.53
N SER A 10 -27.34 -33.74 21.55
CA SER A 10 -26.99 -32.55 22.33
C SER A 10 -25.69 -31.96 21.78
N ASN A 11 -25.81 -31.05 20.80
CA ASN A 11 -24.88 -29.93 20.52
C ASN A 11 -25.15 -29.28 19.15
N LEU A 12 -26.42 -29.01 18.81
CA LEU A 12 -26.76 -28.35 17.54
C LEU A 12 -26.70 -26.81 17.58
N PHE A 13 -26.43 -26.19 18.74
CA PHE A 13 -26.21 -24.74 18.86
C PHE A 13 -25.17 -24.48 19.96
N GLY A 14 -23.90 -24.43 19.58
CA GLY A 14 -22.78 -24.23 20.50
C GLY A 14 -21.64 -23.47 19.83
N ALA A 15 -21.65 -22.15 20.05
CA ALA A 15 -20.54 -21.21 19.94
C ALA A 15 -19.28 -21.69 19.20
N LYS A 16 -19.25 -21.52 17.87
CA LYS A 16 -17.95 -21.27 17.20
C LYS A 16 -17.48 -19.90 17.69
N LYS A 17 -16.58 -19.89 18.67
CA LYS A 17 -15.63 -18.78 18.82
C LYS A 17 -15.00 -18.61 17.44
N SER A 18 -15.32 -17.53 16.75
CA SER A 18 -14.57 -17.10 15.59
C SER A 18 -13.09 -17.15 15.97
N PRO A 19 -12.22 -17.78 15.17
CA PRO A 19 -10.79 -17.73 15.44
C PRO A 19 -10.40 -16.25 15.57
N ALA A 20 -9.57 -15.94 16.56
CA ALA A 20 -8.94 -14.62 16.63
C ALA A 20 -8.25 -14.36 15.27
N PRO A 21 -8.30 -13.12 14.74
CA PRO A 21 -7.63 -12.78 13.50
C PRO A 21 -6.15 -13.17 13.61
N ASP A 22 -5.67 -13.88 12.59
CA ASP A 22 -4.29 -14.34 12.47
C ASP A 22 -3.38 -13.10 12.43
N PRO A 23 -2.46 -12.90 13.40
CA PRO A 23 -1.61 -11.72 13.45
C PRO A 23 -0.51 -11.86 12.37
N GLY A 24 -0.85 -11.67 11.10
CA GLY A 24 0.19 -11.75 10.06
C GLY A 24 -0.24 -11.81 8.61
N LYS A 25 -1.52 -11.69 8.26
CA LYS A 25 -1.90 -11.62 6.85
C LYS A 25 -1.94 -10.17 6.38
N SER A 26 -1.15 -9.88 5.34
CA SER A 26 -1.05 -8.57 4.69
C SER A 26 -1.39 -8.71 3.22
N THR A 27 -2.16 -7.78 2.68
CA THR A 27 -2.52 -7.74 1.27
C THR A 27 -1.48 -6.90 0.51
N GLN A 28 -0.90 -7.48 -0.54
CA GLN A 28 0.03 -6.73 -1.41
C GLN A 28 -0.71 -5.60 -2.13
N VAL A 29 -0.08 -4.42 -2.14
CA VAL A 29 -0.56 -3.25 -2.88
C VAL A 29 0.02 -3.28 -4.29
N VAL A 30 -0.85 -3.04 -5.28
CA VAL A 30 -0.46 -2.91 -6.68
C VAL A 30 -0.94 -1.58 -7.26
N ILE A 31 -0.41 -1.23 -8.43
CA ILE A 31 -0.92 -0.14 -9.26
C ILE A 31 -1.11 -0.61 -10.70
N SER A 32 -1.84 0.16 -11.49
CA SER A 32 -2.04 -0.08 -12.93
C SER A 32 -1.89 1.22 -13.73
N SER A 33 -2.05 1.15 -15.05
CA SER A 33 -2.13 2.35 -15.90
C SER A 33 -3.28 3.29 -15.47
N TYR A 34 -4.35 2.75 -14.88
CA TYR A 34 -5.47 3.52 -14.36
C TYR A 34 -5.19 4.17 -13.00
N SER A 35 -4.06 3.87 -12.35
CA SER A 35 -3.65 4.49 -11.08
C SER A 35 -3.16 5.93 -11.23
N GLN A 36 -3.17 6.49 -12.45
CA GLN A 36 -2.82 7.86 -12.80
C GLN A 36 -1.37 8.25 -12.43
N PRO A 37 -0.36 7.54 -12.96
CA PRO A 37 1.05 7.80 -12.67
C PRO A 37 1.50 9.23 -13.02
N HIS A 38 0.83 9.88 -13.98
CA HIS A 38 1.08 11.29 -14.30
C HIS A 38 0.85 12.24 -13.12
N VAL A 39 -0.03 11.90 -12.17
CA VAL A 39 -0.23 12.71 -10.95
C VAL A 39 1.00 12.63 -10.05
N LEU A 40 1.54 11.43 -9.82
CA LEU A 40 2.80 11.27 -9.09
C LEU A 40 3.93 12.04 -9.78
N GLN A 41 4.08 11.88 -11.10
CA GLN A 41 5.08 12.59 -11.89
C GLN A 41 4.95 14.12 -11.72
N GLN A 42 3.72 14.65 -11.78
CA GLN A 42 3.46 16.07 -11.62
C GLN A 42 3.84 16.56 -10.23
N LYS A 43 3.50 15.81 -9.16
CA LYS A 43 3.89 16.17 -7.79
C LYS A 43 5.39 16.10 -7.56
N MET A 44 6.09 15.18 -8.21
CA MET A 44 7.55 15.16 -8.20
C MET A 44 8.16 16.39 -8.88
N LYS A 45 7.59 16.87 -9.99
CA LYS A 45 8.03 18.11 -10.65
C LYS A 45 7.80 19.33 -9.77
N GLU A 46 6.67 19.39 -9.06
CA GLU A 46 6.36 20.46 -8.11
C GLU A 46 7.41 20.54 -6.99
N GLU A 47 7.88 19.39 -6.50
CA GLU A 47 8.99 19.26 -5.54
C GLU A 47 10.39 19.37 -6.20
N ARG A 48 10.46 19.75 -7.49
CA ARG A 48 11.68 19.92 -8.27
C ARG A 48 12.56 18.67 -8.36
N LEU A 49 11.98 17.48 -8.18
CA LEU A 49 12.68 16.23 -8.38
C LEU A 49 12.95 15.98 -9.87
N THR A 50 14.09 15.37 -10.18
CA THR A 50 14.52 15.13 -11.56
C THR A 50 14.83 13.66 -11.82
N HIS A 51 15.13 13.30 -13.07
CA HIS A 51 15.53 11.94 -13.44
C HIS A 51 16.76 11.48 -12.63
N GLY A 52 16.84 10.17 -12.36
CA GLY A 52 17.96 9.56 -11.62
C GLY A 52 17.93 9.78 -10.10
N GLU A 53 17.03 10.63 -9.61
CA GLU A 53 16.94 10.98 -8.20
C GLU A 53 16.34 9.83 -7.36
N THR A 54 16.76 9.75 -6.10
CA THR A 54 16.18 8.85 -5.10
C THR A 54 16.02 9.60 -3.78
N VAL A 55 14.79 9.63 -3.25
CA VAL A 55 14.44 10.37 -2.04
C VAL A 55 13.63 9.49 -1.08
N THR A 56 13.70 9.78 0.22
CA THR A 56 12.71 9.30 1.19
C THR A 56 11.61 10.34 1.29
N VAL A 57 10.35 9.91 1.16
CA VAL A 57 9.19 10.82 1.11
C VAL A 57 8.02 10.32 1.96
N ASN A 58 7.13 11.25 2.29
CA ASN A 58 5.72 10.94 2.54
C ASN A 58 4.89 11.36 1.32
N ILE A 59 3.86 10.58 1.00
CA ILE A 59 2.94 10.86 -0.11
C ILE A 59 1.53 11.00 0.47
N SER A 60 0.83 12.10 0.15
CA SER A 60 -0.50 12.34 0.72
C SER A 60 -1.48 13.07 -0.20
N PRO A 61 -2.77 12.69 -0.17
CA PRO A 61 -3.26 11.33 0.08
C PRO A 61 -3.04 10.43 -1.13
N VAL A 62 -2.97 9.12 -0.91
CA VAL A 62 -3.23 8.11 -1.95
C VAL A 62 -4.56 7.44 -1.65
N ARG A 63 -5.27 6.96 -2.68
CA ARG A 63 -6.48 6.16 -2.49
C ARG A 63 -6.14 4.68 -2.56
N LEU A 64 -6.67 3.92 -1.62
CA LEU A 64 -6.68 2.47 -1.67
C LEU A 64 -8.09 1.98 -1.97
N GLU A 65 -8.22 1.11 -2.96
CA GLU A 65 -9.45 0.41 -3.31
C GLU A 65 -9.20 -1.10 -3.28
N SER A 66 -10.15 -1.86 -2.74
CA SER A 66 -10.09 -3.32 -2.70
C SER A 66 -11.06 -3.89 -3.72
N ASP A 67 -10.56 -4.73 -4.61
CA ASP A 67 -11.36 -5.51 -5.54
C ASP A 67 -10.85 -6.96 -5.57
N GLN A 68 -11.76 -7.92 -5.37
CA GLN A 68 -11.47 -9.36 -5.40
C GLN A 68 -10.22 -9.79 -4.60
N GLY A 69 -10.01 -9.20 -3.41
CA GLY A 69 -8.86 -9.53 -2.54
C GLY A 69 -7.53 -8.90 -2.95
N ARG A 70 -7.54 -8.00 -3.94
CA ARG A 70 -6.39 -7.20 -4.35
C ARG A 70 -6.57 -5.76 -3.87
N MET A 71 -5.51 -5.19 -3.28
CA MET A 71 -5.49 -3.79 -2.92
C MET A 71 -4.81 -2.97 -4.02
N THR A 72 -5.54 -2.06 -4.65
CA THR A 72 -5.01 -1.18 -5.70
C THR A 72 -4.85 0.24 -5.15
N MET A 73 -3.69 0.84 -5.37
CA MET A 73 -3.41 2.22 -5.02
C MET A 73 -3.61 3.15 -6.22
N TYR A 74 -4.22 4.31 -6.00
CA TYR A 74 -4.43 5.36 -7.00
C TYR A 74 -3.85 6.68 -6.52
N PHE A 75 -3.22 7.39 -7.45
CA PHE A 75 -2.61 8.69 -7.21
C PHE A 75 -3.58 9.88 -7.41
N CYS A 76 -4.79 9.67 -7.95
CA CYS A 76 -5.78 10.72 -8.22
C CYS A 76 -5.91 11.79 -7.12
N PRO A 77 -6.08 11.42 -5.83
CA PRO A 77 -6.35 12.44 -4.81
C PRO A 77 -5.07 13.10 -4.29
N MET A 78 -3.88 12.74 -4.79
CA MET A 78 -2.60 13.19 -4.27
C MET A 78 -2.47 14.71 -4.37
N LYS A 79 -2.16 15.32 -3.23
CA LYS A 79 -2.00 16.77 -3.09
C LYS A 79 -0.52 17.14 -3.02
N ASN A 80 0.27 16.38 -2.27
CA ASN A 80 1.66 16.71 -2.01
C ASN A 80 2.56 15.47 -1.84
N ILE A 81 3.85 15.70 -2.10
CA ILE A 81 4.96 14.84 -1.70
C ILE A 81 5.77 15.65 -0.68
N GLU A 82 6.09 15.05 0.45
CA GLU A 82 6.94 15.66 1.48
C GLU A 82 8.30 14.97 1.42
N VAL A 83 9.31 15.63 0.88
CA VAL A 83 10.68 15.10 0.82
C VAL A 83 11.31 15.18 2.21
N LEU A 84 11.64 14.01 2.78
CA LEU A 84 12.25 13.89 4.10
C LEU A 84 13.78 13.87 4.01
N ALA A 85 14.33 13.25 2.96
CA ALA A 85 15.76 13.17 2.72
C ALA A 85 16.06 12.81 1.26
N THR A 86 17.14 13.36 0.71
CA THR A 86 17.69 12.94 -0.58
C THR A 86 18.75 11.86 -0.35
N ILE A 87 18.58 10.70 -1.00
CA ILE A 87 19.52 9.57 -0.95
C ILE A 87 20.51 9.69 -2.11
N ASN A 88 20.01 9.91 -3.32
CA ASN A 88 20.80 10.14 -4.52
C ASN A 88 20.24 11.37 -5.26
N ASN A 89 21.11 12.28 -5.69
CA ASN A 89 20.70 13.43 -6.49
C ASN A 89 20.30 12.99 -7.90
N GLY A 90 19.38 13.75 -8.50
CA GLY A 90 19.05 13.59 -9.91
C GLY A 90 20.07 14.23 -10.83
N ASP A 91 19.94 13.92 -12.12
CA ASP A 91 20.80 14.41 -13.20
C ASP A 91 20.20 15.60 -13.96
N GLY A 92 19.05 16.13 -13.51
CA GLY A 92 18.35 17.23 -14.17
C GLY A 92 17.47 16.81 -15.35
N GLY A 93 17.46 15.52 -15.73
CA GLY A 93 16.67 15.00 -16.82
C GLY A 93 15.16 14.94 -16.54
N SER A 94 14.40 14.66 -17.59
CA SER A 94 12.95 14.51 -17.53
C SER A 94 12.53 13.25 -16.77
N LEU A 95 11.58 13.40 -15.85
CA LEU A 95 10.99 12.26 -15.13
C LEU A 95 10.29 11.27 -16.08
N PRO A 96 10.38 9.95 -15.83
CA PRO A 96 9.63 8.96 -16.60
C PRO A 96 8.11 9.08 -16.37
N ALA A 97 7.32 8.53 -17.30
CA ALA A 97 5.86 8.66 -17.30
C ALA A 97 5.14 7.50 -16.59
N GLN A 98 5.79 6.34 -16.48
CA GLN A 98 5.22 5.15 -15.86
C GLN A 98 5.61 5.09 -14.38
N ALA A 99 4.80 4.39 -13.59
CA ALA A 99 5.09 4.14 -12.19
C ALA A 99 4.99 2.66 -11.84
N THR A 100 5.72 2.25 -10.81
CA THR A 100 5.64 0.93 -10.19
C THR A 100 5.64 1.05 -8.67
N VAL A 101 5.15 0.01 -8.00
CA VAL A 101 5.26 -0.13 -6.54
C VAL A 101 6.03 -1.39 -6.19
N GLU A 102 6.85 -1.34 -5.15
CA GLU A 102 7.63 -2.48 -4.68
C GLU A 102 7.52 -2.64 -3.16
N GLY A 103 7.21 -3.85 -2.70
CA GLY A 103 7.20 -4.20 -1.28
C GLY A 103 6.09 -3.54 -0.45
N LEU A 104 5.16 -2.80 -1.06
CA LEU A 104 4.02 -2.22 -0.35
C LEU A 104 2.98 -3.30 -0.03
N SER A 105 2.59 -3.36 1.23
CA SER A 105 1.48 -4.18 1.72
C SER A 105 0.66 -3.39 2.72
N VAL A 106 -0.61 -3.76 2.87
CA VAL A 106 -1.50 -3.25 3.90
C VAL A 106 -1.89 -4.37 4.86
N PRO A 107 -2.07 -4.07 6.16
CA PRO A 107 -2.70 -5.00 7.09
C PRO A 107 -4.10 -5.43 6.62
N GLU A 108 -4.53 -6.66 6.94
CA GLU A 108 -5.87 -7.16 6.56
C GLU A 108 -7.03 -6.31 7.12
N ASP A 109 -6.84 -5.66 8.26
CA ASP A 109 -7.84 -4.79 8.90
C ASP A 109 -7.89 -3.38 8.30
N LEU A 110 -6.93 -3.01 7.44
CA LEU A 110 -6.91 -1.72 6.77
C LEU A 110 -7.93 -1.69 5.63
N LYS A 111 -8.92 -0.80 5.76
CA LYS A 111 -10.03 -0.68 4.81
C LYS A 111 -9.67 0.21 3.61
N PRO A 112 -10.33 0.03 2.46
CA PRO A 112 -10.28 1.01 1.37
C PRO A 112 -10.56 2.44 1.87
N GLY A 113 -9.85 3.43 1.32
CA GLY A 113 -9.90 4.80 1.83
C GLY A 113 -8.76 5.70 1.32
N LEU A 114 -8.65 6.88 1.92
CA LEU A 114 -7.58 7.84 1.66
C LEU A 114 -6.53 7.76 2.77
N TYR A 115 -5.27 7.64 2.38
CA TYR A 115 -4.16 7.45 3.31
C TYR A 115 -2.96 8.33 2.97
N LYS A 116 -2.27 8.80 4.00
CA LYS A 116 -0.89 9.24 3.92
C LYS A 116 0.01 8.00 3.97
N LEU A 117 0.84 7.84 2.94
CA LEU A 117 1.85 6.78 2.84
C LEU A 117 3.19 7.37 3.28
N LYS A 118 3.70 6.95 4.44
CA LYS A 118 4.87 7.56 5.08
C LYS A 118 6.14 6.74 4.91
N ASN A 119 7.29 7.42 4.92
CA ASN A 119 8.63 6.82 4.91
C ASN A 119 8.83 5.78 3.79
N VAL A 120 8.46 6.14 2.57
CA VAL A 120 8.74 5.32 1.38
C VAL A 120 9.94 5.89 0.63
N VAL A 121 10.64 5.04 -0.10
CA VAL A 121 11.66 5.48 -1.05
C VAL A 121 10.99 5.71 -2.39
N LEU A 122 11.22 6.88 -2.98
CA LEU A 122 10.76 7.24 -4.32
C LEU A 122 11.98 7.43 -5.21
N SER A 123 12.04 6.70 -6.33
CA SER A 123 13.11 6.83 -7.32
C SER A 123 12.54 7.09 -8.73
N SER A 124 13.35 7.71 -9.59
CA SER A 124 12.93 8.18 -10.92
C SER A 124 13.84 7.72 -12.06
N ASN A 125 14.54 6.60 -11.91
CA ASN A 125 15.45 6.06 -12.93
C ASN A 125 14.76 5.00 -13.81
N GLY A 126 14.43 5.36 -15.06
CA GLY A 126 13.68 4.51 -16.00
C GLY A 126 12.17 4.39 -15.72
N THR A 127 11.75 4.30 -14.46
CA THR A 127 10.35 4.33 -14.01
C THR A 127 10.23 5.09 -12.70
N LEU A 128 9.05 5.63 -12.38
CA LEU A 128 8.77 6.19 -11.06
C LEU A 128 8.47 5.04 -10.10
N GLN A 129 9.41 4.70 -9.21
CA GLN A 129 9.23 3.58 -8.30
C GLN A 129 8.93 4.07 -6.88
N VAL A 130 7.79 3.66 -6.31
CA VAL A 130 7.49 3.82 -4.88
C VAL A 130 7.79 2.51 -4.17
N LYS A 131 8.80 2.52 -3.30
CA LYS A 131 9.29 1.33 -2.61
C LYS A 131 9.06 1.43 -1.10
N ALA A 132 8.49 0.38 -0.53
CA ALA A 132 8.36 0.24 0.91
C ALA A 132 9.72 0.14 1.61
N THR A 133 9.78 0.62 2.84
CA THR A 133 10.89 0.43 3.77
C THR A 133 10.37 -0.27 5.03
N SER A 134 11.28 -0.68 5.91
CA SER A 134 10.91 -1.18 7.24
C SER A 134 10.22 -0.15 8.13
N LYS A 135 10.23 1.14 7.73
CA LYS A 135 9.57 2.25 8.44
C LYS A 135 8.29 2.72 7.75
N THR A 136 7.87 2.06 6.67
CA THR A 136 6.67 2.46 5.93
C THR A 136 5.43 2.31 6.78
N VAL A 137 4.60 3.34 6.82
CA VAL A 137 3.37 3.38 7.60
C VAL A 137 2.24 3.97 6.75
N TRP A 138 1.06 3.36 6.87
CA TRP A 138 -0.20 3.90 6.35
C TRP A 138 -0.91 4.65 7.48
N GLU A 139 -1.28 5.90 7.24
CA GLU A 139 -1.99 6.77 8.19
C GLU A 139 -3.24 7.33 7.49
N ASN A 140 -4.40 7.38 8.15
CA ASN A 140 -5.59 7.98 7.54
C ASN A 140 -5.33 9.44 7.17
N ALA A 141 -5.72 9.85 5.96
CA ALA A 141 -5.53 11.21 5.45
C ALA A 141 -6.68 12.17 5.76
#